data_AF-A0A0K2GHY6-F1
#
_entry.id   AF-A0A0K2GHY6-F1
#
_cell.length_a   1.000
_cell.length_b   1.000
_cell.length_c   1.000
_cell.angle_alpha   90.00
_cell.angle_beta   90.00
_cell.angle_gamma   90.00
#
_symmetry.space_group_name_H-M   'P 1'
#
loop_
_entity.id
_entity.type
_entity.pdbx_description
1 polymer ?
#
loop_
_entity_poly.entity_id
_entity_poly.type
_entity_poly.pdbx_seq_one_letter_code
_entity_poly.pdbx_strand_id
1 'polypeptide(L)'
;MRPSVKTLDRIGSIEPLATETVTRLLSRTESMLGWRLRRAGLSPREEAVRQYILTQYPLLGRAPGCQEIATALGLKGPGDVRAILERLHELDLLYLDSDSCEIRLAYPFSTIPTKHLVQFLDRPSEKPIYALCAVDALGIPFMMDRDVSIESSCAYCATPVAVKVRDRSVESCTPAETVVWVGTAYSGHAATSLCPTLDFFCSPAHAAAWREVRPQEEGHVLSVAEALYLGKGIFEDLLRPHPGVVSSARTAAPPPETAKAAMTASTAGGLLAAFFASICCIGPVVFAALGVGVGATGLLANTAGVLKALLPYRPLFIGLTTVFLGVGFYVAYRKPTVGEASCQACVPASGVRSNRVLLWIIAGLAVALVLAPYWLEFATGS
;
A
#
# COMPACT_ATOMS: atom_id res chain seq x y z
N MET A 1 -39.98 -12.70 33.64
CA MET A 1 -38.57 -13.15 33.64
C MET A 1 -38.25 -13.73 32.27
N ARG A 2 -37.58 -12.95 31.41
CA ARG A 2 -37.06 -13.45 30.12
C ARG A 2 -35.67 -14.03 30.38
N PRO A 3 -35.35 -15.26 29.96
CA PRO A 3 -33.99 -15.75 30.08
C PRO A 3 -33.11 -15.03 29.05
N SER A 4 -32.04 -14.43 29.57
CA SER A 4 -30.98 -13.79 28.81
C SER A 4 -30.36 -14.80 27.83
N VAL A 5 -30.37 -14.46 26.55
CA VAL A 5 -29.59 -15.14 25.52
C VAL A 5 -28.12 -14.95 25.89
N LYS A 6 -27.46 -16.03 26.34
CA LYS A 6 -26.01 -16.08 26.42
C LYS A 6 -25.49 -16.05 25.00
N THR A 7 -24.71 -15.02 24.70
CA THR A 7 -23.84 -14.88 23.54
C THR A 7 -23.11 -16.21 23.31
N LEU A 8 -23.43 -16.87 22.19
CA LEU A 8 -22.69 -18.03 21.71
C LEU A 8 -21.24 -17.61 21.46
N ASP A 9 -20.35 -18.40 22.04
CA ASP A 9 -18.92 -18.21 22.07
C ASP A 9 -18.32 -17.95 20.68
N ARG A 10 -17.30 -17.08 20.66
CA ARG A 10 -16.36 -16.97 19.54
C ARG A 10 -15.83 -18.37 19.23
N ILE A 11 -16.15 -18.90 18.05
CA ILE A 11 -15.36 -19.97 17.44
C ILE A 11 -13.91 -19.43 17.41
N GLY A 12 -13.00 -20.13 18.08
CA GLY A 12 -11.59 -19.71 18.15
C GLY A 12 -11.01 -19.53 16.76
N SER A 13 -10.16 -18.51 16.59
CA SER A 13 -9.40 -18.32 15.36
C SER A 13 -8.59 -19.58 15.03
N ILE A 14 -8.53 -19.97 13.76
CA ILE A 14 -7.76 -21.12 13.30
C ILE A 14 -6.36 -20.63 12.95
N GLU A 15 -5.39 -20.94 13.79
CA GLU A 15 -3.99 -20.61 13.60
C GLU A 15 -3.33 -21.45 12.48
N PRO A 16 -2.25 -20.95 11.84
CA PRO A 16 -1.43 -21.77 10.94
C PRO A 16 -0.93 -23.04 11.65
N LEU A 17 -1.24 -24.22 11.11
CA LEU A 17 -0.93 -25.50 11.75
C LEU A 17 0.26 -26.21 11.07
N ALA A 18 1.32 -26.42 11.84
CA ALA A 18 2.51 -27.16 11.41
C ALA A 18 2.37 -28.66 11.76
N THR A 19 1.80 -29.46 10.86
CA THR A 19 1.84 -30.93 10.97
C THR A 19 3.12 -31.47 10.34
N GLU A 20 3.47 -32.73 10.65
CA GLU A 20 4.62 -33.39 10.02
C GLU A 20 4.48 -33.46 8.50
N THR A 21 3.28 -33.80 8.01
CA THR A 21 2.94 -33.84 6.58
C THR A 21 3.23 -32.50 5.90
N VAL A 22 2.74 -31.40 6.48
CA VAL A 22 2.85 -30.07 5.87
C VAL A 22 4.27 -29.52 6.01
N THR A 23 4.98 -29.84 7.09
CA THR A 23 6.38 -29.43 7.24
C THR A 23 7.26 -30.12 6.19
N ARG A 24 7.04 -31.42 5.95
CA ARG A 24 7.71 -32.16 4.86
C ARG A 24 7.31 -31.60 3.50
N LEU A 25 6.03 -31.32 3.29
CA LEU A 25 5.54 -30.72 2.04
C LEU A 25 6.17 -29.35 1.78
N LEU A 26 6.22 -28.47 2.78
CA LEU A 26 6.88 -27.17 2.68
C LEU A 26 8.35 -27.33 2.32
N SER A 27 9.10 -28.23 2.98
CA SER A 27 10.51 -28.46 2.64
C SER A 27 10.69 -28.97 1.20
N ARG A 28 9.78 -29.82 0.72
CA ARG A 28 9.76 -30.31 -0.67
C ARG A 28 9.43 -29.16 -1.62
N THR A 29 8.42 -28.36 -1.32
CA THR A 29 8.02 -27.18 -2.11
C THR A 29 9.14 -26.14 -2.17
N GLU A 30 9.85 -25.88 -1.07
CA GLU A 30 11.02 -25.01 -1.05
C GLU A 30 12.15 -25.56 -1.93
N SER A 31 12.41 -26.87 -1.89
CA SER A 31 13.42 -27.49 -2.75
C SER A 31 13.03 -27.48 -4.24
N MET A 32 11.74 -27.62 -4.52
CA MET A 32 11.15 -27.73 -5.86
C MET A 32 11.05 -26.35 -6.54
N LEU A 33 10.37 -25.41 -5.89
CA LEU A 33 10.24 -24.05 -6.37
C LEU A 33 11.57 -23.31 -6.26
N GLY A 34 12.31 -23.50 -5.17
CA GLY A 34 13.61 -22.88 -4.97
C GLY A 34 13.56 -21.35 -4.91
N TRP A 35 12.38 -20.71 -4.82
CA TRP A 35 12.23 -19.26 -5.01
C TRP A 35 13.13 -18.44 -4.09
N ARG A 36 13.34 -18.89 -2.84
CA ARG A 36 14.29 -18.25 -1.92
C ARG A 36 15.73 -18.27 -2.45
N LEU A 37 16.19 -19.41 -2.98
CA LEU A 37 17.51 -19.57 -3.57
C LEU A 37 17.65 -18.84 -4.92
N ARG A 38 16.64 -18.97 -5.78
CA ARG A 38 16.60 -18.30 -7.09
C ARG A 38 16.62 -16.78 -6.91
N ARG A 39 15.89 -16.26 -5.90
CA ARG A 39 15.96 -14.85 -5.48
C ARG A 39 17.34 -14.45 -4.98
N ALA A 40 18.01 -15.29 -4.20
CA ALA A 40 19.35 -14.99 -3.69
C ALA A 40 20.40 -14.85 -4.82
N GLY A 41 20.15 -15.45 -5.99
CA GLY A 41 20.97 -15.30 -7.19
C GLY A 41 20.70 -14.05 -8.02
N LEU A 42 19.72 -13.22 -7.66
CA LEU A 42 19.40 -11.99 -8.38
C LEU A 42 20.42 -10.88 -8.08
N SER A 43 20.78 -10.13 -9.12
CA SER A 43 21.46 -8.85 -8.97
C SER A 43 20.58 -7.85 -8.20
N PRO A 44 21.17 -6.80 -7.59
CA PRO A 44 20.41 -5.76 -6.92
C PRO A 44 19.35 -5.09 -7.81
N ARG A 45 19.61 -5.03 -9.12
CA ARG A 45 18.71 -4.44 -10.11
C ARG A 45 17.51 -5.34 -10.39
N GLU A 46 17.72 -6.64 -10.57
CA GLU A 46 16.64 -7.62 -10.78
C GLU A 46 15.76 -7.73 -9.53
N GLU A 47 16.36 -7.74 -8.34
CA GLU A 47 15.63 -7.76 -7.08
C GLU A 47 14.79 -6.49 -6.89
N ALA A 48 15.32 -5.31 -7.26
CA ALA A 48 14.55 -4.06 -7.22
C ALA A 48 13.33 -4.11 -8.16
N VAL A 49 13.48 -4.65 -9.38
CA VAL A 49 12.36 -4.85 -10.31
C VAL A 49 11.34 -5.82 -9.73
N ARG A 50 11.76 -6.96 -9.20
CA ARG A 50 10.88 -7.97 -8.59
C ARG A 50 10.09 -7.39 -7.41
N GLN A 51 10.77 -6.69 -6.49
CA GLN A 51 10.11 -6.04 -5.35
C GLN A 51 9.13 -4.95 -5.79
N TYR A 52 9.50 -4.15 -6.79
CA TYR A 52 8.60 -3.14 -7.34
C TYR A 52 7.34 -3.79 -7.92
N ILE A 53 7.47 -4.85 -8.73
CA ILE A 53 6.33 -5.57 -9.29
C ILE A 53 5.39 -6.04 -8.17
N LEU A 54 5.91 -6.79 -7.18
CA LEU A 54 5.08 -7.37 -6.12
C LEU A 54 4.43 -6.32 -5.21
N THR A 55 5.10 -5.20 -4.94
CA THR A 55 4.54 -4.13 -4.08
C THR A 55 3.53 -3.26 -4.81
N GLN A 56 3.70 -3.04 -6.12
CA GLN A 56 2.75 -2.25 -6.90
C GLN A 56 1.53 -3.05 -7.36
N TYR A 57 1.68 -4.36 -7.56
CA TYR A 57 0.60 -5.23 -8.01
C TYR A 57 -0.72 -5.01 -7.25
N PRO A 58 -0.77 -5.11 -5.90
CA PRO A 58 -2.01 -4.95 -5.15
C PRO A 58 -2.54 -3.50 -5.14
N LEU A 59 -1.71 -2.51 -5.48
CA LEU A 59 -2.14 -1.11 -5.56
C LEU A 59 -2.77 -0.80 -6.93
N LEU A 60 -2.25 -1.40 -7.99
CA LEU A 60 -2.73 -1.22 -9.35
C LEU A 60 -3.89 -2.16 -9.71
N GLY A 61 -4.02 -3.28 -9.00
CA GLY A 61 -4.93 -4.37 -9.37
C GLY A 61 -4.52 -5.10 -10.65
N ARG A 62 -3.29 -4.88 -11.13
CA ARG A 62 -2.66 -5.49 -12.29
C ARG A 62 -1.15 -5.46 -12.14
N ALA A 63 -0.43 -6.20 -12.99
CA ALA A 63 1.01 -6.03 -13.11
C ALA A 63 1.36 -4.63 -13.66
N PRO A 64 2.44 -3.99 -13.16
CA PRO A 64 2.99 -2.79 -13.78
C PRO A 64 3.65 -3.12 -15.13
N GLY A 65 3.50 -2.23 -16.12
CA GLY A 65 4.11 -2.39 -17.44
C GLY A 65 5.60 -2.01 -17.46
N CYS A 66 6.32 -2.44 -18.49
CA CYS A 66 7.78 -2.19 -18.60
C CYS A 66 8.16 -0.71 -18.49
N GLN A 67 7.36 0.19 -19.07
CA GLN A 67 7.62 1.63 -19.00
C GLN A 67 7.42 2.19 -17.58
N GLU A 68 6.41 1.71 -16.86
CA GLU A 68 6.13 2.13 -15.47
C GLU A 68 7.30 1.69 -14.56
N ILE A 69 7.76 0.45 -14.72
CA ILE A 69 8.90 -0.11 -13.99
C ILE A 69 10.18 0.68 -14.31
N ALA A 70 10.46 0.90 -15.60
CA ALA A 70 11.67 1.60 -16.02
C ALA A 70 11.74 3.02 -15.45
N THR A 71 10.61 3.73 -15.52
CA THR A 71 10.49 5.11 -15.01
C THR A 71 10.66 5.15 -13.49
N ALA A 72 9.98 4.26 -12.76
CA ALA A 72 10.03 4.25 -11.30
C ALA A 72 11.41 3.89 -10.74
N LEU A 73 12.18 3.05 -11.45
CA LEU A 73 13.49 2.57 -11.01
C LEU A 73 14.67 3.28 -11.70
N GLY A 74 14.42 4.29 -12.54
CA GLY A 74 15.47 5.04 -13.24
C GLY A 74 16.28 4.19 -14.23
N LEU A 75 15.64 3.20 -14.86
CA LEU A 75 16.28 2.31 -15.83
C LEU A 75 16.33 2.96 -17.21
N LYS A 76 17.30 2.56 -18.04
CA LYS A 76 17.56 3.16 -19.36
C LYS A 76 16.36 3.14 -20.31
N GLY A 77 15.43 2.22 -20.11
CA GLY A 77 14.19 2.13 -20.87
C GLY A 77 13.49 0.77 -20.69
N PRO A 78 12.38 0.54 -21.41
CA PRO A 78 11.59 -0.69 -21.31
C PRO A 78 12.34 -1.94 -21.80
N GLY A 79 13.35 -1.81 -22.67
CA GLY A 79 14.18 -2.93 -23.13
C GLY A 79 15.02 -3.56 -22.01
N ASP A 80 15.63 -2.73 -21.14
CA ASP A 80 16.37 -3.22 -19.98
C ASP A 80 15.45 -3.94 -18.98
N VAL A 81 14.20 -3.47 -18.85
CA VAL A 81 13.20 -4.14 -18.00
C VAL A 81 12.83 -5.50 -18.60
N ARG A 82 12.60 -5.57 -19.92
CA ARG A 82 12.22 -6.83 -20.58
C ARG A 82 13.25 -7.94 -20.35
N ALA A 83 14.55 -7.64 -20.50
CA ALA A 83 15.60 -8.63 -20.23
C ALA A 83 15.58 -9.14 -18.77
N ILE A 84 15.29 -8.24 -17.81
CA ILE A 84 15.11 -8.64 -16.41
C ILE A 84 13.86 -9.50 -16.25
N LEU A 85 12.74 -9.14 -16.89
CA LEU A 85 11.51 -9.92 -16.81
C LEU A 85 11.68 -11.32 -17.41
N GLU A 86 12.36 -11.44 -18.55
CA GLU A 86 12.70 -12.73 -19.17
C GLU A 86 13.54 -13.58 -18.20
N ARG A 87 14.51 -12.96 -17.52
CA ARG A 87 15.31 -13.65 -16.52
C ARG A 87 14.49 -14.11 -15.31
N LEU A 88 13.60 -13.25 -14.80
CA LEU A 88 12.68 -13.62 -13.71
C LEU A 88 11.69 -14.71 -14.14
N HIS A 89 11.30 -14.72 -15.41
CA HIS A 89 10.47 -15.78 -16.00
C HIS A 89 11.23 -17.12 -16.01
N GLU A 90 12.44 -17.19 -16.55
CA GLU A 90 13.28 -18.39 -16.53
C GLU A 90 13.48 -18.96 -15.12
N LEU A 91 13.58 -18.08 -14.12
CA LEU A 91 13.71 -18.45 -12.72
C LEU A 91 12.38 -18.83 -12.05
N ASP A 92 11.27 -18.85 -12.80
CA ASP A 92 9.93 -19.11 -12.29
C ASP A 92 9.52 -18.18 -11.13
N LEU A 93 9.98 -16.93 -11.15
CA LEU A 93 9.60 -15.90 -10.16
C LEU A 93 8.41 -15.06 -10.65
N LEU A 94 8.12 -15.10 -11.94
CA LEU A 94 6.93 -14.56 -12.59
C LEU A 94 6.65 -15.34 -13.89
N TYR A 95 5.49 -15.12 -14.49
CA TYR A 95 5.18 -15.71 -15.80
C TYR A 95 4.81 -14.63 -16.81
N LEU A 96 5.50 -14.64 -17.94
CA LEU A 96 5.25 -13.73 -19.05
C LEU A 96 4.32 -14.39 -20.07
N ASP A 97 3.55 -13.55 -20.74
CA ASP A 97 2.86 -13.92 -21.96
C ASP A 97 3.89 -14.14 -23.08
N SER A 98 3.82 -15.27 -23.78
CA SER A 98 4.78 -15.64 -24.83
C SER A 98 4.82 -14.65 -25.99
N ASP A 99 3.70 -13.98 -26.27
CA ASP A 99 3.53 -13.19 -27.48
C ASP A 99 3.77 -11.71 -27.21
N SER A 100 3.20 -11.20 -26.11
CA SER A 100 3.31 -9.78 -25.73
C SER A 100 4.49 -9.48 -24.81
N CYS A 101 5.10 -10.49 -24.18
CA CYS A 101 6.09 -10.34 -23.10
C CYS A 101 5.57 -9.51 -21.92
N GLU A 102 4.25 -9.43 -21.75
CA GLU A 102 3.61 -8.78 -20.60
C GLU A 102 3.51 -9.73 -19.41
N ILE A 103 3.51 -9.18 -18.20
CA ILE A 103 3.43 -9.96 -16.98
C ILE A 103 1.99 -10.50 -16.80
N ARG A 104 1.82 -11.80 -16.99
CA ARG A 104 0.53 -12.49 -16.76
C ARG A 104 0.27 -12.74 -15.28
N LEU A 105 1.33 -12.99 -14.51
CA LEU A 105 1.30 -13.21 -13.07
C LEU A 105 2.69 -12.99 -12.47
N ALA A 106 2.72 -12.65 -11.19
CA ALA A 106 3.91 -12.61 -10.36
C ALA A 106 3.51 -13.15 -8.98
N TYR A 107 3.98 -14.36 -8.64
CA TYR A 107 3.45 -15.10 -7.49
C TYR A 107 3.45 -14.25 -6.21
N PRO A 108 2.33 -14.20 -5.48
CA PRO A 108 1.08 -14.98 -5.61
C PRO A 108 0.01 -14.38 -6.54
N PHE A 109 0.27 -13.25 -7.21
CA PHE A 109 -0.74 -12.46 -7.91
C PHE A 109 -0.92 -12.84 -9.38
N SER A 110 -2.16 -12.79 -9.88
CA SER A 110 -2.52 -13.07 -11.27
C SER A 110 -3.22 -11.88 -11.93
N THR A 111 -2.80 -11.57 -13.17
CA THR A 111 -3.46 -10.55 -14.03
C THR A 111 -4.65 -11.20 -14.73
N ILE A 112 -4.58 -12.51 -14.93
CA ILE A 112 -5.66 -13.30 -15.47
C ILE A 112 -6.68 -13.54 -14.35
N PRO A 113 -7.96 -13.22 -14.56
CA PRO A 113 -9.00 -13.53 -13.61
C PRO A 113 -8.99 -15.02 -13.24
N THR A 114 -8.93 -15.30 -11.95
CA THR A 114 -9.09 -16.63 -11.37
C THR A 114 -10.33 -16.65 -10.49
N LYS A 115 -10.74 -17.83 -10.06
CA LYS A 115 -11.75 -17.96 -9.01
C LYS A 115 -11.22 -17.63 -7.62
N HIS A 116 -9.97 -17.22 -7.43
CA HIS A 116 -9.40 -16.93 -6.12
C HIS A 116 -9.27 -15.42 -5.96
N LEU A 117 -10.33 -14.80 -5.47
CA LEU A 117 -10.40 -13.35 -5.23
C LEU A 117 -9.91 -13.03 -3.83
N VAL A 118 -9.03 -12.04 -3.71
CA VAL A 118 -8.50 -11.58 -2.41
C VAL A 118 -8.76 -10.09 -2.26
N GLN A 119 -9.55 -9.74 -1.25
CA GLN A 119 -9.87 -8.37 -0.87
C GLN A 119 -9.10 -7.99 0.39
N PHE A 120 -8.33 -6.90 0.34
CA PHE A 120 -7.69 -6.35 1.53
C PHE A 120 -8.74 -5.66 2.41
N LEU A 121 -8.79 -6.02 3.70
CA LEU A 121 -9.82 -5.53 4.63
C LEU A 121 -9.62 -4.07 5.04
N ASP A 122 -8.40 -3.56 4.95
CA ASP A 122 -8.07 -2.15 5.20
C ASP A 122 -8.53 -1.23 4.04
N ARG A 123 -8.79 -1.80 2.86
CA ARG A 123 -9.16 -1.09 1.62
C ARG A 123 -10.34 -1.77 0.91
N PRO A 124 -11.52 -1.87 1.56
CA PRO A 124 -12.67 -2.62 1.02
C PRO A 124 -13.32 -1.98 -0.22
N SER A 125 -13.03 -0.71 -0.52
CA SER A 125 -13.52 -0.04 -1.74
C SER A 125 -12.66 -0.27 -2.98
N GLU A 126 -11.44 -0.79 -2.81
CA GLU A 126 -10.56 -1.15 -3.92
C GLU A 126 -11.01 -2.48 -4.52
N LYS A 127 -10.76 -2.68 -5.81
CA LYS A 127 -11.09 -3.95 -6.47
C LYS A 127 -10.29 -5.09 -5.83
N PRO A 128 -10.89 -6.28 -5.65
CA PRO A 128 -10.14 -7.45 -5.23
C PRO A 128 -9.09 -7.81 -6.28
N ILE A 129 -8.01 -8.42 -5.83
CA ILE A 129 -6.96 -8.97 -6.68
C ILE A 129 -7.18 -10.47 -6.88
N TYR A 130 -6.63 -11.01 -7.96
CA TYR A 130 -6.66 -12.45 -8.20
C TYR A 130 -5.38 -13.10 -7.67
N ALA A 131 -5.55 -14.15 -6.88
CA ALA A 131 -4.48 -15.09 -6.56
C ALA A 131 -4.46 -16.21 -7.61
N LEU A 132 -3.31 -16.82 -7.87
CA LEU A 132 -3.24 -17.85 -8.90
C LEU A 132 -3.88 -19.18 -8.47
N CYS A 133 -3.75 -19.54 -7.19
CA CYS A 133 -4.25 -20.78 -6.61
C CYS A 133 -4.70 -20.60 -5.15
N ALA A 134 -5.23 -21.66 -4.53
CA ALA A 134 -5.69 -21.62 -3.13
C ALA A 134 -4.56 -21.30 -2.13
N VAL A 135 -3.38 -21.89 -2.30
CA VAL A 135 -2.21 -21.65 -1.42
C VAL A 135 -1.69 -20.22 -1.58
N ASP A 136 -1.68 -19.70 -2.81
CA ASP A 136 -1.31 -18.31 -3.11
C ASP A 136 -2.25 -17.33 -2.40
N ALA A 137 -3.56 -17.57 -2.47
CA ALA A 137 -4.56 -16.75 -1.79
C ALA A 137 -4.35 -16.72 -0.27
N LEU A 138 -4.06 -17.87 0.32
CA LEU A 138 -3.76 -18.01 1.76
C LEU A 138 -2.38 -17.44 2.13
N GLY A 139 -1.46 -17.32 1.18
CA GLY A 139 -0.12 -16.76 1.37
C GLY A 139 -0.05 -15.23 1.32
N ILE A 140 -0.90 -14.59 0.51
CA ILE A 140 -0.98 -13.12 0.38
C ILE A 140 -1.01 -12.36 1.71
N PRO A 141 -1.85 -12.71 2.72
CA PRO A 141 -1.88 -11.95 3.98
C PRO A 141 -0.54 -11.93 4.72
N PHE A 142 0.27 -12.98 4.60
CA PHE A 142 1.60 -13.04 5.21
C PHE A 142 2.65 -12.27 4.42
N MET A 143 2.59 -12.33 3.09
CA MET A 143 3.52 -11.57 2.24
C MET A 143 3.32 -10.07 2.40
N MET A 144 2.05 -9.63 2.43
CA MET A 144 1.67 -8.22 2.47
C MET A 144 1.58 -7.67 3.89
N ASP A 145 1.57 -8.54 4.90
CA ASP A 145 1.31 -8.21 6.31
C ASP A 145 -0.01 -7.41 6.47
N ARG A 146 -1.08 -7.95 5.88
CA ARG A 146 -2.43 -7.34 5.85
C ARG A 146 -3.52 -8.39 6.03
N ASP A 147 -4.61 -7.99 6.68
CA ASP A 147 -5.82 -8.78 6.77
C ASP A 147 -6.55 -8.84 5.41
N VAL A 148 -7.10 -10.01 5.07
CA VAL A 148 -7.79 -10.24 3.80
C VAL A 148 -9.07 -11.04 3.95
N SER A 149 -10.02 -10.82 3.04
CA SER A 149 -11.10 -11.76 2.73
C SER A 149 -10.80 -12.46 1.42
N ILE A 150 -10.95 -13.77 1.38
CA ILE A 150 -10.71 -14.62 0.22
C ILE A 150 -12.05 -15.21 -0.21
N GLU A 151 -12.41 -15.03 -1.48
CA GLU A 151 -13.57 -15.67 -2.09
C GLU A 151 -13.13 -16.63 -3.18
N SER A 152 -13.73 -17.81 -3.20
CA SER A 152 -13.48 -18.85 -4.20
C SER A 152 -14.63 -19.82 -4.37
N SER A 153 -14.38 -20.94 -5.05
CA SER A 153 -15.36 -21.99 -5.27
C SER A 153 -14.71 -23.37 -5.29
N CYS A 154 -15.40 -24.35 -4.72
CA CYS A 154 -14.99 -25.76 -4.73
C CYS A 154 -14.67 -26.25 -6.14
N ALA A 155 -13.49 -26.86 -6.33
CA ALA A 155 -13.06 -27.38 -7.63
C ALA A 155 -13.91 -28.55 -8.16
N TYR A 156 -14.68 -29.21 -7.30
CA TYR A 156 -15.54 -30.33 -7.66
C TYR A 156 -16.97 -29.90 -8.01
N CYS A 157 -17.62 -29.10 -7.17
CA CYS A 157 -19.05 -28.78 -7.29
C CYS A 157 -19.37 -27.28 -7.44
N ALA A 158 -18.35 -26.42 -7.53
CA ALA A 158 -18.48 -24.96 -7.60
C ALA A 158 -19.19 -24.28 -6.42
N THR A 159 -19.47 -24.99 -5.31
CA THR A 159 -19.99 -24.37 -4.08
C THR A 159 -19.05 -23.24 -3.62
N PRO A 160 -19.56 -22.03 -3.31
CA PRO A 160 -18.73 -20.91 -2.87
C PRO A 160 -17.92 -21.27 -1.62
N VAL A 161 -16.67 -20.82 -1.59
CA VAL A 161 -15.75 -20.93 -0.46
C VAL A 161 -15.34 -19.51 -0.06
N ALA A 162 -15.48 -19.16 1.21
CA ALA A 162 -15.05 -17.88 1.75
C ALA A 162 -14.14 -18.12 2.95
N VAL A 163 -12.97 -17.47 2.96
CA VAL A 163 -11.99 -17.54 4.06
C VAL A 163 -11.61 -16.12 4.45
N LYS A 164 -11.74 -15.79 5.72
CA LYS A 164 -11.34 -14.49 6.25
C LYS A 164 -10.13 -14.66 7.15
N VAL A 165 -9.04 -13.98 6.80
CA VAL A 165 -7.78 -14.01 7.55
C VAL A 165 -7.60 -12.67 8.24
N ARG A 166 -7.51 -12.70 9.57
CA ARG A 166 -7.29 -11.54 10.43
C ARG A 166 -6.22 -11.86 11.45
N ASP A 167 -5.34 -10.90 11.72
CA ASP A 167 -4.27 -11.07 12.71
C ASP A 167 -3.46 -12.36 12.46
N ARG A 168 -3.21 -12.65 11.17
CA ARG A 168 -2.41 -13.80 10.70
C ARG A 168 -3.01 -15.19 10.98
N SER A 169 -4.29 -15.25 11.37
CA SER A 169 -5.08 -16.46 11.62
C SER A 169 -6.39 -16.44 10.83
N VAL A 170 -7.03 -17.58 10.61
CA VAL A 170 -8.36 -17.61 9.98
C VAL A 170 -9.44 -17.29 11.02
N GLU A 171 -10.10 -16.15 10.85
CA GLU A 171 -11.22 -15.70 11.67
C GLU A 171 -12.49 -16.50 11.33
N SER A 172 -12.70 -16.82 10.06
CA SER A 172 -13.85 -17.60 9.61
C SER A 172 -13.57 -18.32 8.29
N CYS A 173 -14.12 -19.52 8.14
CA CYS A 173 -14.10 -20.28 6.89
C CYS A 173 -15.49 -20.86 6.63
N THR A 174 -16.00 -20.69 5.41
CA THR A 174 -17.30 -21.22 4.99
C THR A 174 -17.16 -21.86 3.61
N PRO A 175 -17.52 -23.14 3.44
CA PRO A 175 -17.97 -24.08 4.48
C PRO A 175 -16.88 -24.39 5.53
N ALA A 176 -17.28 -24.74 6.74
CA ALA A 176 -16.34 -25.00 7.84
C ALA A 176 -15.43 -26.21 7.57
N GLU A 177 -15.90 -27.17 6.77
CA GLU A 177 -15.15 -28.37 6.38
C GLU A 177 -14.25 -28.16 5.15
N THR A 178 -14.04 -26.91 4.74
CA THR A 178 -13.19 -26.61 3.57
C THR A 178 -11.80 -27.21 3.75
N VAL A 179 -11.30 -27.84 2.69
CA VAL A 179 -9.94 -28.37 2.58
C VAL A 179 -9.28 -27.86 1.30
N VAL A 180 -7.96 -28.01 1.22
CA VAL A 180 -7.16 -27.64 0.05
C VAL A 180 -6.47 -28.89 -0.46
N TRP A 181 -6.61 -29.20 -1.76
CA TRP A 181 -5.74 -30.17 -2.41
C TRP A 181 -4.44 -29.48 -2.80
N VAL A 182 -3.31 -30.10 -2.49
CA VAL A 182 -1.98 -29.61 -2.89
C VAL A 182 -1.29 -30.72 -3.68
N GLY A 183 -1.30 -30.57 -5.00
CA GLY A 183 -0.53 -31.41 -5.90
C GLY A 183 0.98 -31.25 -5.70
N THR A 184 1.75 -32.24 -6.14
CA THR A 184 3.22 -32.22 -6.04
C THR A 184 3.95 -32.35 -7.38
N ALA A 185 3.20 -32.41 -8.49
CA ALA A 185 3.77 -32.43 -9.83
C ALA A 185 4.22 -31.03 -10.24
N TYR A 186 5.50 -30.89 -10.57
CA TYR A 186 6.09 -29.62 -10.99
C TYR A 186 7.01 -29.84 -12.19
N SER A 187 6.79 -29.04 -13.22
CA SER A 187 7.58 -29.04 -14.44
C SER A 187 7.55 -27.66 -15.09
N GLY A 188 8.71 -27.08 -15.37
CA GLY A 188 8.80 -25.74 -15.94
C GLY A 188 8.40 -24.67 -14.94
N HIS A 189 7.16 -24.19 -15.02
CA HIS A 189 6.63 -23.12 -14.17
C HIS A 189 5.57 -23.62 -13.20
N ALA A 190 5.57 -23.09 -11.98
CA ALA A 190 4.54 -23.41 -11.00
C ALA A 190 3.14 -23.05 -11.52
N ALA A 191 3.03 -21.96 -12.29
CA ALA A 191 1.78 -21.45 -12.82
C ALA A 191 1.09 -22.40 -13.79
N THR A 192 1.84 -23.20 -14.54
CA THR A 192 1.30 -24.09 -15.58
C THR A 192 1.27 -25.56 -15.15
N SER A 193 2.08 -25.96 -14.17
CA SER A 193 2.17 -27.35 -13.72
C SER A 193 1.58 -27.58 -12.33
N LEU A 194 1.97 -26.76 -11.35
CA LEU A 194 1.63 -26.96 -9.95
C LEU A 194 0.30 -26.26 -9.60
N CYS A 195 0.26 -24.94 -9.70
CA CYS A 195 -0.85 -24.08 -9.28
C CYS A 195 -2.24 -24.48 -9.80
N PRO A 196 -2.42 -25.02 -11.03
CA PRO A 196 -3.71 -25.52 -11.49
C PRO A 196 -4.29 -26.65 -10.63
N THR A 197 -3.44 -27.35 -9.87
CA THR A 197 -3.83 -28.44 -8.96
C THR A 197 -4.02 -27.96 -7.52
N LEU A 198 -3.68 -26.72 -7.17
CA LEU A 198 -3.73 -26.22 -5.79
C LEU A 198 -5.07 -25.51 -5.53
N ASP A 199 -6.07 -26.24 -5.07
CA ASP A 199 -7.45 -25.75 -5.10
C ASP A 199 -8.28 -26.06 -3.84
N PHE A 200 -9.32 -25.25 -3.60
CA PHE A 200 -10.26 -25.41 -2.51
C PHE A 200 -11.32 -26.47 -2.82
N PHE A 201 -11.72 -27.20 -1.79
CA PHE A 201 -12.86 -28.11 -1.79
C PHE A 201 -13.73 -27.83 -0.56
N CYS A 202 -15.04 -27.78 -0.73
CA CYS A 202 -15.95 -27.47 0.38
C CYS A 202 -16.01 -28.56 1.46
N SER A 203 -15.53 -29.77 1.17
CA SER A 203 -15.42 -30.89 2.12
C SER A 203 -14.33 -31.89 1.72
N PRO A 204 -13.81 -32.71 2.65
CA PRO A 204 -12.89 -33.80 2.33
C PRO A 204 -13.49 -34.82 1.36
N ALA A 205 -14.80 -35.07 1.43
CA ALA A 205 -15.50 -35.98 0.53
C ALA A 205 -15.43 -35.50 -0.93
N HIS A 206 -15.56 -34.19 -1.17
CA HIS A 206 -15.45 -33.64 -2.52
C HIS A 206 -14.02 -33.68 -3.04
N ALA A 207 -13.01 -33.48 -2.18
CA ALA A 207 -11.63 -33.68 -2.56
C ALA A 207 -11.37 -35.16 -2.93
N ALA A 208 -11.89 -36.12 -2.17
CA ALA A 208 -11.79 -37.54 -2.48
C ALA A 208 -12.46 -37.90 -3.81
N ALA A 209 -13.70 -37.48 -4.04
CA ALA A 209 -14.43 -37.74 -5.29
C ALA A 209 -13.73 -37.11 -6.51
N TRP A 210 -13.16 -35.91 -6.36
CA TRP A 210 -12.37 -35.27 -7.41
C TRP A 210 -11.08 -36.04 -7.75
N ARG A 211 -10.47 -36.71 -6.77
CA ARG A 211 -9.28 -37.55 -6.96
C ARG A 211 -9.59 -38.89 -7.62
N GLU A 212 -10.75 -39.49 -7.35
CA GLU A 212 -11.13 -40.76 -7.98
C GLU A 212 -11.14 -40.69 -9.51
N VAL A 213 -11.51 -39.52 -10.05
CA VAL A 213 -11.48 -39.25 -11.50
C VAL A 213 -10.13 -38.74 -12.01
N ARG A 214 -9.13 -38.58 -11.13
CA ARG A 214 -7.76 -38.13 -11.43
C ARG A 214 -6.71 -38.94 -10.64
N PRO A 215 -6.67 -40.28 -10.80
CA PRO A 215 -5.79 -41.13 -10.00
C PRO A 215 -4.29 -40.86 -10.24
N GLN A 216 -3.94 -40.28 -11.38
CA GLN A 216 -2.56 -39.88 -11.73
C GLN A 216 -2.07 -38.64 -10.98
N GLU A 217 -2.94 -37.87 -10.32
CA GLU A 217 -2.51 -36.68 -9.58
C GLU A 217 -2.02 -37.04 -8.18
N GLU A 218 -0.72 -36.87 -7.97
CA GLU A 218 -0.07 -37.00 -6.67
C GLU A 218 -0.20 -35.72 -5.86
N GLY A 219 -0.55 -35.84 -4.58
CA GLY A 219 -0.72 -34.70 -3.69
C GLY A 219 -1.30 -35.07 -2.33
N HIS A 220 -1.60 -34.03 -1.56
CA HIS A 220 -2.14 -34.14 -0.20
C HIS A 220 -3.42 -33.31 -0.05
N VAL A 221 -4.39 -33.83 0.69
CA VAL A 221 -5.51 -33.03 1.20
C VAL A 221 -5.04 -32.40 2.51
N LEU A 222 -5.10 -31.07 2.59
CA LEU A 222 -4.76 -30.29 3.77
C LEU A 222 -6.00 -29.60 4.32
N SER A 223 -6.06 -29.45 5.64
CA SER A 223 -6.99 -28.50 6.26
C SER A 223 -6.64 -27.05 5.86
N VAL A 224 -7.57 -26.11 6.00
CA VAL A 224 -7.28 -24.68 5.78
C VAL A 224 -6.15 -24.18 6.70
N ALA A 225 -6.07 -24.67 7.94
CA ALA A 225 -5.01 -24.33 8.89
C ALA A 225 -3.61 -24.73 8.39
N GLU A 226 -3.51 -25.93 7.83
CA GLU A 226 -2.29 -26.49 7.24
C GLU A 226 -1.91 -25.77 5.94
N ALA A 227 -2.89 -25.50 5.08
CA ALA A 227 -2.66 -24.74 3.85
C ALA A 227 -2.25 -23.29 4.12
N LEU A 228 -2.79 -22.68 5.20
CA LEU A 228 -2.38 -21.36 5.68
C LEU A 228 -0.91 -21.37 6.14
N TYR A 229 -0.48 -22.41 6.86
CA TYR A 229 0.92 -22.59 7.24
C TYR A 229 1.83 -22.76 6.02
N LEU A 230 1.41 -23.55 5.03
CA LEU A 230 2.16 -23.71 3.77
C LEU A 230 2.31 -22.38 3.03
N GLY A 231 1.21 -21.63 2.85
CA GLY A 231 1.22 -20.31 2.22
C GLY A 231 2.12 -19.31 2.97
N LYS A 232 2.03 -19.28 4.31
CA LYS A 232 2.94 -18.48 5.13
C LYS A 232 4.41 -18.82 4.85
N GLY A 233 4.78 -20.09 4.90
CA GLY A 233 6.16 -20.53 4.70
C GLY A 233 6.72 -20.14 3.33
N ILE A 234 5.91 -20.25 2.27
CA ILE A 234 6.31 -19.89 0.91
C ILE A 234 6.49 -18.37 0.75
N PHE A 235 5.53 -17.58 1.25
CA PHE A 235 5.39 -16.19 0.82
C PHE A 235 5.87 -15.13 1.83
N GLU A 236 5.91 -15.43 3.13
CA GLU A 236 6.19 -14.43 4.19
C GLU A 236 7.53 -13.69 4.01
N ASP A 237 8.55 -14.39 3.54
CA ASP A 237 9.91 -13.83 3.42
C ASP A 237 10.20 -13.24 2.02
N LEU A 238 9.25 -13.29 1.08
CA LEU A 238 9.50 -12.88 -0.31
C LEU A 238 9.66 -11.37 -0.49
N LEU A 239 9.06 -10.55 0.37
CA LEU A 239 9.26 -9.09 0.36
C LEU A 239 10.29 -8.63 1.39
N ARG A 240 10.75 -9.50 2.28
CA ARG A 240 11.78 -9.15 3.27
C ARG A 240 13.15 -9.03 2.60
N PRO A 241 13.97 -8.03 2.95
CA PRO A 241 15.34 -7.92 2.47
C PRO A 241 16.13 -9.18 2.80
N HIS A 242 17.02 -9.61 1.89
CA HIS A 242 17.88 -10.75 2.16
C HIS A 242 18.88 -10.41 3.27
N PRO A 243 19.00 -11.20 4.36
CA PRO A 243 20.04 -11.01 5.36
C PRO A 243 21.40 -11.32 4.71
N GLY A 244 22.03 -10.30 4.14
CA GLY A 244 23.27 -10.43 3.37
C GLY A 244 23.56 -9.25 2.44
N VAL A 245 22.54 -8.48 2.06
CA VAL A 245 22.72 -7.25 1.28
C VAL A 245 22.60 -6.05 2.21
N VAL A 246 23.65 -5.78 2.98
CA VAL A 246 23.88 -4.42 3.48
C VAL A 246 24.22 -3.59 2.24
N SER A 247 23.24 -2.83 1.74
CA SER A 247 23.44 -1.93 0.62
C SER A 247 24.52 -0.90 0.98
N SER A 248 25.71 -1.10 0.42
CA SER A 248 26.76 -0.09 0.30
C SER A 248 26.38 0.96 -0.76
N ALA A 249 25.15 1.50 -0.68
CA ALA A 249 24.72 2.65 -1.48
C ALA A 249 24.99 3.96 -0.71
N ARG A 250 26.21 4.14 -0.20
CA ARG A 250 26.72 5.44 0.27
C ARG A 250 27.94 5.95 -0.49
N THR A 251 28.32 5.31 -1.60
CA THR A 251 29.42 5.80 -2.43
C THR A 251 29.10 5.59 -3.91
N ALA A 252 28.33 6.51 -4.50
CA ALA A 252 28.29 6.71 -5.94
C ALA A 252 28.37 8.21 -6.24
N ALA A 253 29.21 8.53 -7.22
CA ALA A 253 29.76 9.81 -7.65
C ALA A 253 28.81 11.03 -7.67
N PRO A 254 29.35 12.27 -7.56
CA PRO A 254 28.55 13.50 -7.61
C PRO A 254 27.85 13.67 -8.97
N PRO A 255 26.60 14.14 -9.00
CA PRO A 255 25.84 14.32 -10.23
C PRO A 255 26.33 15.55 -11.03
N PRO A 256 26.05 15.58 -12.35
CA PRO A 256 26.47 16.66 -13.25
C PRO A 256 25.89 18.03 -12.86
N GLU A 257 26.68 19.06 -13.16
CA GLU A 257 26.60 20.45 -12.69
C GLU A 257 25.28 21.19 -12.99
N THR A 258 24.43 20.64 -13.85
CA THR A 258 23.13 21.20 -14.21
C THR A 258 22.02 20.94 -13.17
N ALA A 259 22.20 19.99 -12.25
CA ALA A 259 21.25 19.71 -11.17
C ALA A 259 21.36 20.66 -9.96
N LYS A 260 22.47 21.42 -9.83
CA LYS A 260 22.66 22.39 -8.73
C LYS A 260 21.74 23.62 -8.83
N ALA A 261 21.29 23.97 -10.03
CA ALA A 261 20.41 25.13 -10.24
C ALA A 261 18.94 24.86 -9.88
N ALA A 262 18.48 23.61 -9.99
CA ALA A 262 17.07 23.25 -9.71
C ALA A 262 16.82 22.93 -8.22
N MET A 263 17.84 22.51 -7.48
CA MET A 263 17.72 22.16 -6.05
C MET A 263 17.83 23.38 -5.12
N THR A 264 18.50 24.46 -5.53
CA THR A 264 18.57 25.73 -4.79
C THR A 264 17.26 26.52 -4.81
N ALA A 265 16.39 26.30 -5.80
CA ALA A 265 15.07 26.92 -5.87
C ALA A 265 14.06 26.33 -4.86
N SER A 266 14.23 25.06 -4.45
CA SER A 266 13.24 24.34 -3.63
C SER A 266 13.48 24.48 -2.12
N THR A 267 14.73 24.67 -1.68
CA THR A 267 15.08 24.92 -0.27
C THR A 267 14.83 26.38 0.14
N ALA A 268 14.99 27.34 -0.79
CA ALA A 268 14.63 28.73 -0.56
C ALA A 268 13.11 28.91 -0.31
N GLY A 269 12.28 28.19 -1.06
CA GLY A 269 10.82 28.22 -0.90
C GLY A 269 10.34 27.65 0.45
N GLY A 270 10.94 26.55 0.90
CA GLY A 270 10.63 25.95 2.21
C GLY A 270 11.06 26.83 3.39
N LEU A 271 12.24 27.46 3.30
CA LEU A 271 12.73 28.39 4.32
C LEU A 271 11.90 29.67 4.37
N LEU A 272 11.50 30.23 3.21
CA LEU A 272 10.60 31.38 3.15
C LEU A 272 9.20 31.04 3.70
N ALA A 273 8.65 29.88 3.35
CA ALA A 273 7.37 29.42 3.89
C ALA A 273 7.40 29.22 5.42
N ALA A 274 8.49 28.64 5.94
CA ALA A 274 8.70 28.51 7.38
C ALA A 274 8.86 29.86 8.07
N PHE A 275 9.57 30.81 7.46
CA PHE A 275 9.75 32.17 7.99
C PHE A 275 8.41 32.94 8.06
N PHE A 276 7.63 32.92 6.97
CA PHE A 276 6.33 33.58 6.93
C PHE A 276 5.30 32.91 7.84
N ALA A 277 5.33 31.57 7.97
CA ALA A 277 4.51 30.84 8.94
C ALA A 277 4.89 31.17 10.40
N SER A 278 6.18 31.36 10.67
CA SER A 278 6.65 31.77 12.00
C SER A 278 6.18 33.19 12.34
N ILE A 279 6.22 34.12 11.37
CA ILE A 279 5.76 35.51 11.56
C ILE A 279 4.24 35.61 11.76
N CYS A 280 3.42 34.80 11.08
CA CYS A 280 1.96 34.84 11.24
C CYS A 280 1.44 34.16 12.50
N CYS A 281 2.18 33.21 13.08
CA CYS A 281 1.78 32.48 14.30
C CYS A 281 2.39 33.07 15.57
N ILE A 282 3.63 33.52 15.53
CA ILE A 282 4.33 34.09 16.70
C ILE A 282 4.01 35.59 16.83
N GLY A 283 3.76 36.30 15.73
CA GLY A 283 3.42 37.73 15.74
C GLY A 283 2.24 38.06 16.66
N PRO A 284 1.05 37.44 16.49
CA PRO A 284 -0.11 37.72 17.33
C PRO A 284 0.09 37.32 18.80
N VAL A 285 0.82 36.22 19.06
CA VAL A 285 1.06 35.70 20.41
C VAL A 285 2.10 36.55 21.16
N VAL A 286 3.14 37.03 20.47
CA VAL A 286 4.12 37.98 21.04
C VAL A 286 3.47 39.33 21.27
N PHE A 287 2.59 39.80 20.38
CA PHE A 287 1.80 41.02 20.60
C PHE A 287 0.79 40.88 21.75
N ALA A 288 0.22 39.70 21.96
CA ALA A 288 -0.66 39.41 23.09
C ALA A 288 0.13 39.26 24.40
N ALA A 289 1.29 38.59 24.38
CA ALA A 289 2.17 38.41 25.53
C ALA A 289 2.86 39.72 25.98
N LEU A 290 3.04 40.67 25.05
CA LEU A 290 3.50 42.03 25.34
C LEU A 290 2.36 42.96 25.83
N GLY A 291 1.16 42.42 26.08
CA GLY A 291 0.10 43.11 26.82
C GLY A 291 -0.59 44.21 26.02
N VAL A 292 -1.26 43.86 24.92
CA VAL A 292 -2.28 44.72 24.29
C VAL A 292 -3.66 44.26 24.75
N GLY A 293 -3.92 44.45 26.04
CA GLY A 293 -5.26 44.35 26.62
C GLY A 293 -5.89 45.74 26.65
N VAL A 294 -7.10 45.85 26.11
CA VAL A 294 -7.92 47.07 26.12
C VAL A 294 -8.31 47.36 27.57
N GLY A 295 -7.46 48.08 28.30
CA GLY A 295 -7.65 48.42 29.70
C GLY A 295 -6.57 49.40 30.14
N ALA A 296 -7.02 50.59 30.53
CA ALA A 296 -6.20 51.75 30.85
C ALA A 296 -5.02 51.48 31.83
N THR A 297 -3.95 52.27 31.66
CA THR A 297 -2.83 52.53 32.60
C THR A 297 -1.68 51.51 32.60
N GLY A 298 -0.79 51.59 31.60
CA GLY A 298 0.48 50.87 31.58
C GLY A 298 1.56 51.62 30.77
N LEU A 299 2.84 51.35 31.08
CA LEU A 299 4.07 52.12 30.76
C LEU A 299 4.44 52.24 29.26
N LEU A 300 3.50 52.22 28.31
CA LEU A 300 3.78 52.45 26.89
C LEU A 300 2.64 53.24 26.23
N ALA A 301 2.50 54.51 26.62
CA ALA A 301 1.62 55.46 25.93
C ALA A 301 2.07 55.79 24.49
N ASN A 302 3.25 55.34 24.05
CA ASN A 302 3.82 55.64 22.72
C ASN A 302 3.47 54.63 21.61
N THR A 303 2.77 53.53 21.89
CA THR A 303 2.39 52.54 20.86
C THR A 303 1.11 52.85 20.10
N ALA A 304 0.33 53.85 20.53
CA ALA A 304 -0.88 54.30 19.82
C ALA A 304 -0.58 54.86 18.41
N GLY A 305 0.62 55.41 18.18
CA GLY A 305 1.05 55.91 16.87
C GLY A 305 1.41 54.81 15.87
N VAL A 306 2.03 53.73 16.34
CA VAL A 306 2.41 52.57 15.49
C VAL A 306 1.17 51.79 15.07
N LEU A 307 0.17 51.69 15.94
CA LEU A 307 -1.11 51.03 15.62
C LEU A 307 -1.95 51.83 14.61
N LYS A 308 -1.95 53.18 14.68
CA LYS A 308 -2.61 54.03 13.67
C LYS A 308 -1.93 54.01 12.31
N ALA A 309 -0.61 53.81 12.25
CA ALA A 309 0.14 53.68 11.01
C ALA A 309 -0.07 52.34 10.28
N LEU A 310 -0.54 51.30 10.99
CA LEU A 310 -0.83 49.97 10.44
C LEU A 310 -2.29 49.78 9.98
N LEU A 311 -3.21 50.66 10.42
CA LEU A 311 -4.60 50.70 9.92
C LEU A 311 -4.73 50.75 8.39
N PRO A 312 -3.95 51.54 7.62
CA PRO A 312 -4.07 51.58 6.16
C PRO A 312 -3.53 50.33 5.45
N TYR A 313 -2.74 49.48 6.12
CA TYR A 313 -2.19 48.24 5.54
C TYR A 313 -3.07 47.02 5.79
N ARG A 314 -4.10 47.13 6.64
CA ARG A 314 -5.06 46.05 6.94
C ARG A 314 -5.68 45.39 5.70
N PRO A 315 -6.19 46.11 4.68
CA PRO A 315 -6.73 45.47 3.48
C PRO A 315 -5.65 44.75 2.66
N LEU A 316 -4.40 45.21 2.74
CA LEU A 316 -3.26 44.63 2.03
C LEU A 316 -2.89 43.26 2.63
N PHE A 317 -2.90 43.14 3.96
CA PHE A 317 -2.71 41.85 4.64
C PHE A 317 -3.87 40.87 4.36
N ILE A 318 -5.12 41.34 4.37
CA ILE A 318 -6.27 40.50 4.01
C ILE A 318 -6.13 40.00 2.57
N GLY A 319 -5.84 40.90 1.63
CA GLY A 319 -5.62 40.54 0.23
C GLY A 319 -4.50 39.51 0.06
N LEU A 320 -3.38 39.68 0.77
CA LEU A 320 -2.27 38.72 0.72
C LEU A 320 -2.70 37.34 1.21
N THR A 321 -3.42 37.26 2.34
CA THR A 321 -3.93 35.96 2.85
C THR A 321 -4.94 35.30 1.91
N THR A 322 -5.83 36.07 1.27
CA THR A 322 -6.77 35.57 0.26
C THR A 322 -6.03 35.00 -0.95
N VAL A 323 -4.96 35.65 -1.41
CA VAL A 323 -4.14 35.16 -2.52
C VAL A 323 -3.44 33.86 -2.14
N PHE A 324 -2.81 33.78 -0.96
CA PHE A 324 -2.14 32.55 -0.52
C PHE A 324 -3.11 31.37 -0.32
N LEU A 325 -4.28 31.61 0.28
CA LEU A 325 -5.33 30.60 0.40
C LEU A 325 -5.89 30.20 -0.96
N GLY A 326 -6.10 31.16 -1.87
CA GLY A 326 -6.54 30.92 -3.24
C GLY A 326 -5.56 30.05 -4.03
N VAL A 327 -4.26 30.32 -3.92
CA VAL A 327 -3.19 29.50 -4.52
C VAL A 327 -3.16 28.11 -3.88
N GLY A 328 -3.29 28.01 -2.56
CA GLY A 328 -3.36 26.73 -1.84
C GLY A 328 -4.54 25.86 -2.30
N PHE A 329 -5.73 26.46 -2.41
CA PHE A 329 -6.92 25.79 -2.94
C PHE A 329 -6.78 25.42 -4.42
N TYR A 330 -6.24 26.32 -5.24
CA TYR A 330 -6.00 26.06 -6.66
C TYR A 330 -5.06 24.88 -6.85
N VAL A 331 -3.96 24.80 -6.09
CA VAL A 331 -3.02 23.68 -6.15
C VAL A 331 -3.62 22.39 -5.58
N ALA A 332 -4.43 22.45 -4.53
CA ALA A 332 -5.06 21.28 -3.92
C ALA A 332 -6.22 20.68 -4.74
N TYR A 333 -6.87 21.50 -5.58
CA TYR A 333 -8.03 21.11 -6.39
C TYR A 333 -7.78 21.11 -7.90
N ARG A 334 -6.62 21.57 -8.40
CA ARG A 334 -6.28 21.39 -9.82
C ARG A 334 -6.26 19.89 -10.13
N LYS A 335 -7.00 19.49 -11.17
CA LYS A 335 -6.90 18.15 -11.74
C LYS A 335 -5.51 18.02 -12.38
N PRO A 336 -4.77 16.91 -12.20
CA PRO A 336 -3.52 16.71 -12.93
C PRO A 336 -3.84 16.68 -14.42
N THR A 337 -3.35 17.67 -15.17
CA THR A 337 -3.35 17.60 -16.63
C THR A 337 -2.36 16.52 -17.04
N VAL A 338 -2.87 15.50 -17.74
CA VAL A 338 -2.06 14.48 -18.41
C VAL A 338 -1.25 15.20 -19.48
N GLY A 339 0.05 15.35 -19.23
CA GLY A 339 0.99 16.03 -20.10
C GLY A 339 2.41 15.79 -19.59
N GLU A 340 3.11 14.90 -20.30
CA GLU A 340 4.55 14.81 -20.48
C GLU A 340 5.43 15.76 -19.62
N ALA A 341 6.13 15.20 -18.62
CA ALA A 341 7.56 15.44 -18.32
C ALA A 341 7.92 15.09 -16.86
N SER A 342 8.95 14.25 -16.74
CA SER A 342 9.86 14.02 -15.59
C SER A 342 9.25 13.93 -14.17
N CYS A 343 8.99 12.70 -13.71
CA CYS A 343 8.77 12.41 -12.29
C CYS A 343 10.08 12.49 -11.50
N GLN A 344 10.28 13.63 -10.85
CA GLN A 344 11.25 13.84 -9.79
C GLN A 344 10.53 13.64 -8.44
N ALA A 345 11.04 12.70 -7.63
CA ALA A 345 10.71 12.43 -6.22
C ALA A 345 9.26 12.02 -5.89
N CYS A 346 9.06 10.73 -5.60
CA CYS A 346 7.91 10.21 -4.87
C CYS A 346 7.85 10.78 -3.44
N VAL A 347 7.04 11.82 -3.24
CA VAL A 347 6.51 12.14 -1.90
C VAL A 347 5.27 11.26 -1.69
N PRO A 348 5.15 10.54 -0.57
CA PRO A 348 3.99 9.69 -0.31
C PRO A 348 2.71 10.52 -0.35
N ALA A 349 1.75 10.11 -1.18
CA ALA A 349 0.42 10.71 -1.27
C ALA A 349 -0.49 10.32 -0.08
N SER A 350 0.07 10.08 1.10
CA SER A 350 -0.70 9.87 2.35
C SER A 350 -1.32 11.15 2.90
N GLY A 351 -1.13 12.29 2.23
CA GLY A 351 -1.57 13.60 2.69
C GLY A 351 -2.80 14.18 2.01
N VAL A 352 -3.30 13.72 0.85
CA VAL A 352 -4.22 14.56 0.05
C VAL A 352 -5.58 14.81 0.72
N ARG A 353 -6.13 13.83 1.46
CA ARG A 353 -7.39 14.01 2.22
C ARG A 353 -7.17 14.84 3.50
N SER A 354 -6.07 14.60 4.21
CA SER A 354 -5.71 15.33 5.45
C SER A 354 -5.28 16.78 5.17
N ASN A 355 -4.60 17.02 4.06
CA ASN A 355 -4.17 18.35 3.61
C ASN A 355 -5.37 19.22 3.18
N ARG A 356 -6.42 18.63 2.60
CA ARG A 356 -7.67 19.34 2.32
C ARG A 356 -8.40 19.73 3.61
N VAL A 357 -8.50 18.81 4.58
CA VAL A 357 -9.11 19.10 5.89
C VAL A 357 -8.32 20.20 6.62
N LEU A 358 -6.99 20.14 6.62
CA LEU A 358 -6.13 21.16 7.21
C LEU A 358 -6.26 22.52 6.50
N LEU A 359 -6.35 22.54 5.16
CA LEU A 359 -6.63 23.76 4.38
C LEU A 359 -7.97 24.40 4.77
N TRP A 360 -9.02 23.60 4.94
CA TRP A 360 -10.33 24.09 5.39
C TRP A 360 -10.30 24.59 6.84
N ILE A 361 -9.53 23.96 7.73
CA ILE A 361 -9.32 24.44 9.11
C ILE A 361 -8.60 25.80 9.10
N ILE A 362 -7.52 25.94 8.32
CA ILE A 362 -6.76 27.20 8.22
C ILE A 362 -7.62 28.30 7.58
N ALA A 363 -8.38 27.98 6.53
CA ALA A 363 -9.31 28.92 5.92
C ALA A 363 -10.39 29.39 6.91
N GLY A 364 -10.98 28.48 7.67
CA GLY A 364 -11.97 28.80 8.70
C GLY A 364 -11.39 29.69 9.81
N LEU A 365 -10.18 29.38 10.28
CA LEU A 365 -9.49 30.17 11.29
C LEU A 365 -9.13 31.58 10.77
N ALA A 366 -8.68 31.70 9.52
CA ALA A 366 -8.39 32.98 8.89
C ALA A 366 -9.65 33.85 8.77
N VAL A 367 -10.77 33.27 8.34
CA VAL A 367 -12.07 33.97 8.27
C VAL A 367 -12.51 34.42 9.67
N ALA A 368 -12.38 33.56 10.69
CA ALA A 368 -12.72 33.91 12.07
C ALA A 368 -11.87 35.08 12.60
N LEU A 369 -10.56 35.10 12.33
CA LEU A 369 -9.65 36.19 12.71
C LEU A 369 -9.94 37.50 11.97
N VAL A 370 -10.30 37.44 10.68
CA VAL A 370 -10.69 38.63 9.90
C VAL A 370 -12.01 39.21 10.40
N LEU A 371 -12.94 38.36 10.83
CA LEU A 371 -14.24 38.79 11.34
C LEU A 371 -14.22 39.17 12.83
N ALA A 372 -13.22 38.72 13.60
CA ALA A 372 -13.05 39.03 15.03
C ALA A 372 -13.31 40.50 15.44
N PRO A 373 -12.82 41.53 14.72
CA PRO A 373 -13.16 42.94 15.02
C PRO A 373 -14.67 43.24 14.94
N TYR A 374 -15.38 42.68 13.96
CA TYR A 374 -16.81 42.90 13.78
C TYR A 374 -17.64 42.21 14.87
N TRP A 375 -17.20 41.03 15.34
CA TRP A 375 -17.83 40.34 16.48
C TRP A 375 -17.59 41.08 17.80
N LEU A 376 -16.41 41.66 17.98
CA LEU A 376 -16.08 42.47 19.15
C LEU A 376 -16.87 43.78 19.18
N GLU A 377 -17.06 44.44 18.03
CA GLU A 377 -17.96 45.61 17.92
C GLU A 377 -19.42 45.23 18.25
N PHE A 378 -19.91 44.08 17.77
CA PHE A 378 -21.25 43.59 18.09
C PHE A 378 -21.41 43.21 19.58
N ALA A 379 -20.35 42.70 20.21
CA ALA A 379 -20.36 42.29 21.63
C ALA A 379 -20.13 43.46 22.61
N THR A 380 -19.50 44.56 22.17
CA THR A 380 -19.20 45.73 23.01
C THR A 380 -20.20 46.87 22.87
N GLY A 381 -21.21 46.73 21.99
CA GLY A 381 -22.46 47.49 22.01
C GLY A 381 -22.29 48.99 22.20
N SER A 382 -21.89 49.70 21.15
CA SER A 382 -22.14 51.14 21.02
C SER A 382 -23.46 51.37 20.29
#